data_AF-A0A558ANX8-F1
#
_entry.id   AF-A0A558ANX8-F1
#
_cell.length_a   1.000
_cell.length_b   1.000
_cell.length_c   1.000
_cell.angle_alpha   90.00
_cell.angle_beta   90.00
_cell.angle_gamma   90.00
#
_symmetry.space_group_name_H-M   'P 1'
#
loop_
_entity.id
_entity.type
_entity.pdbx_description
1 polymer ?
#
loop_
_entity_poly.entity_id
_entity_poly.type
_entity_poly.pdbx_seq_one_letter_code
_entity_poly.pdbx_strand_id
1 'polypeptide(L)'
;MTSVLPWTAPEVPAASGTEALAAEWVRPYNQAHHLARARDWLVWLVPDAPAELRIAALTHDIERMFPGGPALDHATTDWDSPFYLYPHMLRSAEIVGFWLAGLDTASLDIAEVRRLVGLHEVGGLNGADEVQAADSLSYLETLAGLTASWVSSGSCSRDKGIAKLTYMAGRVRVPAAREPVAALLEWATGQLPEEDR
;
A
#
# COMPACT_ATOMS: atom_id res chain seq x y z
N MET A 1 6.36 5.21 21.74
CA MET A 1 7.24 6.05 20.90
C MET A 1 7.97 5.10 19.96
N THR A 2 7.41 4.86 18.77
CA THR A 2 8.10 4.13 17.70
C THR A 2 9.26 4.99 17.25
N SER A 3 10.49 4.49 17.45
CA SER A 3 11.68 5.09 16.85
C SER A 3 11.47 5.12 15.34
N VAL A 4 11.42 6.31 14.74
CA VAL A 4 11.44 6.45 13.28
C VAL A 4 12.74 5.79 12.81
N LEU A 5 12.62 4.74 12.00
CA LEU A 5 13.80 4.07 11.48
C LEU A 5 14.53 5.06 10.55
N PRO A 6 15.86 5.17 10.60
CA PRO A 6 16.58 6.24 9.91
C PRO A 6 16.48 6.18 8.38
N TRP A 7 15.92 5.10 7.83
CA TRP A 7 15.70 4.88 6.41
C TRP A 7 14.24 5.04 5.96
N THR A 8 13.31 5.52 6.80
CA THR A 8 11.91 5.72 6.38
C THR A 8 11.69 7.09 5.73
N ALA A 9 10.80 7.17 4.74
CA ALA A 9 10.43 8.44 4.12
C ALA A 9 9.89 9.45 5.16
N PRO A 10 10.20 10.75 5.03
CA PRO A 10 9.62 11.76 5.91
C PRO A 10 8.09 11.85 5.69
N GLU A 11 7.35 12.20 6.73
CA GLU A 11 5.93 12.54 6.57
C GLU A 11 5.78 13.79 5.70
N VAL A 12 4.79 13.80 4.80
CA VAL A 12 4.56 14.95 3.92
C VAL A 12 3.17 15.54 4.14
N PRO A 13 3.01 16.89 4.09
CA PRO A 13 1.69 17.50 4.12
C PRO A 13 0.92 17.21 2.83
N ALA A 14 -0.40 17.34 2.89
CA ALA A 14 -1.22 17.34 1.68
C ALA A 14 -0.84 18.52 0.77
N ALA A 15 -0.67 18.27 -0.53
CA ALA A 15 -0.29 19.28 -1.51
C ALA A 15 -1.49 20.02 -2.11
N SER A 16 -2.71 19.54 -1.90
CA SER A 16 -3.94 20.14 -2.42
C SER A 16 -5.13 19.93 -1.46
N GLY A 17 -6.21 20.69 -1.69
CA GLY A 17 -7.47 20.50 -0.97
C GLY A 17 -8.07 19.12 -1.19
N THR A 18 -7.99 18.58 -2.41
CA THR A 18 -8.50 17.24 -2.72
C THR A 18 -7.70 16.14 -2.03
N GLU A 19 -6.36 16.27 -1.96
CA GLU A 19 -5.53 15.33 -1.18
C GLU A 19 -5.87 15.40 0.31
N ALA A 20 -6.12 16.60 0.85
CA ALA A 20 -6.55 16.75 2.24
C ALA A 20 -7.91 16.10 2.51
N LEU A 21 -8.86 16.22 1.57
CA LEU A 21 -10.15 15.51 1.64
C LEU A 21 -9.97 14.00 1.58
N ALA A 22 -9.04 13.49 0.75
CA ALA A 22 -8.74 12.06 0.67
C ALA A 22 -8.14 11.55 1.98
N ALA A 23 -7.21 12.30 2.58
CA ALA A 23 -6.61 11.97 3.86
C ALA A 23 -7.66 11.90 4.99
N GLU A 24 -8.64 12.81 4.98
CA GLU A 24 -9.75 12.77 5.92
C GLU A 24 -10.68 11.57 5.67
N TRP A 25 -10.99 11.30 4.40
CA TRP A 25 -11.89 10.22 4.02
C TRP A 25 -11.37 8.84 4.43
N VAL A 26 -10.05 8.58 4.28
CA VAL A 26 -9.46 7.29 4.64
C VAL A 26 -9.22 7.13 6.15
N ARG A 27 -9.28 8.21 6.94
CA ARG A 27 -8.97 8.23 8.38
C ARG A 27 -9.68 7.13 9.20
N PRO A 28 -10.97 6.79 8.97
CA PRO A 28 -11.65 5.75 9.76
C PRO A 28 -11.20 4.32 9.43
N TYR A 29 -10.43 4.11 8.35
CA TYR A 29 -9.91 2.81 7.98
C TYR A 29 -8.86 2.33 8.98
N ASN A 30 -8.93 1.07 9.41
CA ASN A 30 -8.01 0.53 10.42
C ASN A 30 -6.55 0.44 9.96
N GLN A 31 -6.28 0.54 8.66
CA GLN A 31 -4.92 0.66 8.09
C GLN A 31 -4.70 2.02 7.44
N ALA A 32 -5.39 3.08 7.87
CA ALA A 32 -5.19 4.44 7.36
C ALA A 32 -3.72 4.92 7.48
N HIS A 33 -2.99 4.45 8.49
CA HIS A 33 -1.57 4.74 8.64
C HIS A 33 -0.75 4.20 7.46
N HIS A 34 -1.02 2.97 7.01
CA HIS A 34 -0.40 2.41 5.79
C HIS A 34 -0.68 3.28 4.58
N LEU A 35 -1.92 3.72 4.38
CA LEU A 35 -2.26 4.57 3.24
C LEU A 35 -1.54 5.92 3.26
N ALA A 36 -1.48 6.58 4.43
CA ALA A 36 -0.76 7.84 4.59
C ALA A 36 0.74 7.68 4.31
N ARG A 37 1.35 6.61 4.84
CA ARG A 37 2.77 6.30 4.66
C ARG A 37 3.10 5.88 3.24
N ALA A 38 2.21 5.19 2.53
CA ALA A 38 2.36 4.91 1.10
C ALA A 38 2.44 6.23 0.31
N ARG A 39 1.59 7.21 0.60
CA ARG A 39 1.69 8.54 -0.04
C ARG A 39 3.00 9.24 0.31
N ASP A 40 3.49 9.14 1.55
CA ASP A 40 4.78 9.73 1.95
C ASP A 40 5.96 9.10 1.20
N TRP A 41 5.98 7.77 1.08
CA TRP A 41 6.95 7.03 0.28
C TRP A 41 6.91 7.40 -1.20
N LEU A 42 5.72 7.58 -1.76
CA LEU A 42 5.58 8.00 -3.14
C LEU A 42 6.25 9.36 -3.38
N VAL A 43 6.05 10.32 -2.48
CA VAL A 43 6.64 11.65 -2.59
C VAL A 43 8.16 11.61 -2.39
N TRP A 44 8.65 10.69 -1.57
CA TRP A 44 10.09 10.46 -1.46
C TRP A 44 10.67 9.90 -2.77
N LEU A 45 9.97 8.96 -3.43
CA LEU A 45 10.38 8.38 -4.72
C LEU A 45 10.26 9.39 -5.87
N VAL A 46 9.20 10.21 -5.85
CA VAL A 46 8.85 11.18 -6.89
C VAL A 46 8.49 12.51 -6.22
N PRO A 47 9.49 13.38 -5.94
CA PRO A 47 9.26 14.63 -5.21
C PRO A 47 8.21 15.55 -5.83
N ASP A 48 8.14 15.56 -7.16
CA ASP A 48 7.18 16.36 -7.95
C ASP A 48 5.94 15.54 -8.37
N ALA A 49 5.57 14.49 -7.60
CA ALA A 49 4.44 13.64 -7.92
C ALA A 49 3.16 14.48 -8.11
N PRO A 50 2.45 14.32 -9.25
CA PRO A 50 1.21 15.04 -9.48
C PRO A 50 0.12 14.56 -8.50
N ALA A 51 -0.95 15.34 -8.39
CA ALA A 51 -2.03 15.09 -7.44
C ALA A 51 -2.64 13.69 -7.63
N GLU A 52 -2.76 13.22 -8.86
CA GLU A 52 -3.32 11.92 -9.21
C GLU A 52 -2.52 10.77 -8.59
N LEU A 53 -1.19 10.84 -8.68
CA LEU A 53 -0.27 9.86 -8.11
C LEU A 53 -0.40 9.82 -6.59
N ARG A 54 -0.40 10.99 -5.95
CA ARG A 54 -0.49 11.14 -4.49
C ARG A 54 -1.82 10.60 -3.94
N ILE A 55 -2.93 10.93 -4.61
CA ILE A 55 -4.26 10.45 -4.25
C ILE A 55 -4.37 8.95 -4.49
N ALA A 56 -3.83 8.42 -5.60
CA ALA A 56 -3.84 6.99 -5.87
C ALA A 56 -3.11 6.20 -4.76
N ALA A 57 -1.89 6.61 -4.36
CA ALA A 57 -1.19 5.95 -3.26
C ALA A 57 -1.94 6.08 -1.92
N LEU A 58 -2.58 7.22 -1.65
CA LEU A 58 -3.35 7.43 -0.41
C LEU A 58 -4.66 6.62 -0.36
N THR A 59 -5.12 6.06 -1.47
CA THR A 59 -6.45 5.43 -1.56
C THR A 59 -6.43 4.02 -2.18
N HIS A 60 -5.26 3.47 -2.49
CA HIS A 60 -5.11 2.24 -3.28
C HIS A 60 -5.84 1.03 -2.70
N ASP A 61 -5.90 0.92 -1.37
CA ASP A 61 -6.48 -0.20 -0.63
C ASP A 61 -7.86 0.07 -0.03
N ILE A 62 -8.50 1.18 -0.42
CA ILE A 62 -9.68 1.70 0.27
C ILE A 62 -10.88 0.74 0.23
N GLU A 63 -10.92 -0.22 -0.71
CA GLU A 63 -11.99 -1.22 -0.76
C GLU A 63 -12.13 -2.00 0.55
N ARG A 64 -11.02 -2.23 1.26
CA ARG A 64 -10.95 -2.96 2.54
C ARG A 64 -11.71 -2.25 3.67
N MET A 65 -12.02 -0.97 3.52
CA MET A 65 -12.86 -0.22 4.45
C MET A 65 -14.35 -0.60 4.31
N PHE A 66 -14.74 -1.21 3.19
CA PHE A 66 -16.13 -1.53 2.86
C PHE A 66 -16.38 -3.05 2.88
N PRO A 67 -17.58 -3.50 3.31
CA PRO A 67 -17.91 -4.92 3.33
C PRO A 67 -18.04 -5.51 1.92
N GLY A 68 -17.76 -6.81 1.78
CA GLY A 68 -17.97 -7.57 0.55
C GLY A 68 -16.80 -7.54 -0.45
N GLY A 69 -15.60 -7.15 0.00
CA GLY A 69 -14.36 -7.27 -0.77
C GLY A 69 -13.93 -8.73 -1.00
N PRO A 70 -12.90 -8.98 -1.82
CA PRO A 70 -12.35 -10.31 -2.01
C PRO A 70 -11.79 -10.88 -0.71
N ALA A 71 -11.97 -12.18 -0.50
CA ALA A 71 -11.42 -12.88 0.65
C ALA A 71 -10.06 -13.51 0.32
N LEU A 72 -9.14 -13.47 1.28
CA LEU A 72 -7.83 -14.10 1.19
C LEU A 72 -7.68 -15.11 2.33
N ASP A 73 -7.43 -16.38 1.99
CA ASP A 73 -6.99 -17.36 2.98
C ASP A 73 -5.46 -17.28 3.09
N HIS A 74 -4.98 -16.67 4.17
CA HIS A 74 -3.56 -16.45 4.44
C HIS A 74 -2.76 -17.76 4.58
N ALA A 75 -3.41 -18.88 4.89
CA ALA A 75 -2.75 -20.17 5.03
C ALA A 75 -2.43 -20.79 3.67
N THR A 76 -3.32 -20.65 2.69
CA THR A 76 -3.29 -21.45 1.46
C THR A 76 -3.19 -20.64 0.18
N THR A 77 -3.66 -19.40 0.16
CA THR A 77 -3.67 -18.58 -1.05
C THR A 77 -2.27 -18.06 -1.36
N ASP A 78 -1.90 -18.04 -2.63
CA ASP A 78 -0.64 -17.43 -3.09
C ASP A 78 -0.76 -15.90 -3.05
N TRP A 79 0.33 -15.24 -2.64
CA TRP A 79 0.33 -13.79 -2.44
C TRP A 79 0.22 -13.00 -3.74
N ASP A 80 0.58 -13.63 -4.86
CA ASP A 80 0.43 -13.11 -6.22
C ASP A 80 -0.82 -13.63 -6.94
N SER A 81 -1.78 -14.22 -6.21
CA SER A 81 -2.99 -14.80 -6.79
C SER A 81 -3.80 -13.75 -7.56
N PRO A 82 -3.96 -13.89 -8.90
CA PRO A 82 -4.71 -12.93 -9.70
C PRO A 82 -6.19 -12.91 -9.33
N PHE A 83 -6.71 -14.02 -8.78
CA PHE A 83 -8.10 -14.12 -8.30
C PHE A 83 -8.35 -13.26 -7.06
N TYR A 84 -7.30 -12.86 -6.35
CA TYR A 84 -7.39 -11.91 -5.25
C TYR A 84 -7.01 -10.50 -5.70
N LEU A 85 -5.85 -10.33 -6.33
CA LEU A 85 -5.29 -9.02 -6.66
C LEU A 85 -6.18 -8.23 -7.62
N TYR A 86 -6.71 -8.85 -8.68
CA TYR A 86 -7.55 -8.12 -9.65
C TYR A 86 -8.85 -7.60 -9.03
N PRO A 87 -9.67 -8.43 -8.35
CA PRO A 87 -10.86 -7.90 -7.67
C PRO A 87 -10.53 -6.82 -6.64
N HIS A 88 -9.43 -6.97 -5.91
CA HIS A 88 -9.02 -6.01 -4.87
C HIS A 88 -8.72 -4.63 -5.47
N MET A 89 -7.77 -4.54 -6.41
CA MET A 89 -7.37 -3.24 -6.97
C MET A 89 -8.45 -2.59 -7.84
N LEU A 90 -9.22 -3.38 -8.59
CA LEU A 90 -10.28 -2.84 -9.45
C LEU A 90 -11.47 -2.32 -8.64
N ARG A 91 -11.80 -2.99 -7.53
CA ARG A 91 -12.83 -2.52 -6.61
C ARG A 91 -12.42 -1.23 -5.91
N SER A 92 -11.17 -1.12 -5.46
CA SER A 92 -10.63 0.14 -4.93
C SER A 92 -10.74 1.25 -5.98
N ALA A 93 -10.34 0.98 -7.23
CA ALA A 93 -10.41 1.97 -8.31
C ALA A 93 -11.85 2.43 -8.60
N GLU A 94 -12.83 1.53 -8.51
CA GLU A 94 -14.24 1.87 -8.66
C GLU A 94 -14.72 2.80 -7.53
N ILE A 95 -14.43 2.43 -6.27
CA ILE A 95 -14.84 3.19 -5.08
C ILE A 95 -14.21 4.59 -5.08
N VAL A 96 -12.90 4.69 -5.36
CA VAL A 96 -12.19 5.97 -5.45
C VAL A 96 -12.77 6.82 -6.57
N GLY A 97 -13.04 6.22 -7.74
CA GLY A 97 -13.64 6.92 -8.86
C GLY A 97 -15.02 7.51 -8.52
N PHE A 98 -15.86 6.74 -7.83
CA PHE A 98 -17.18 7.20 -7.40
C PHE A 98 -17.07 8.34 -6.38
N TRP A 99 -16.18 8.20 -5.39
CA TRP A 99 -15.97 9.22 -4.37
C TRP A 99 -15.47 10.55 -4.99
N LEU A 100 -14.46 10.50 -5.87
CA LEU A 100 -13.92 11.69 -6.53
C LEU A 100 -14.94 12.40 -7.42
N ALA A 101 -15.79 11.64 -8.13
CA ALA A 101 -16.85 12.21 -8.97
C ALA A 101 -17.90 13.02 -8.17
N GLY A 102 -18.00 12.79 -6.85
CA GLY A 102 -18.85 13.56 -5.95
C GLY A 102 -18.22 14.85 -5.40
N LEU A 103 -16.96 15.14 -5.73
CA LEU A 103 -16.22 16.30 -5.23
C LEU A 103 -16.01 17.35 -6.34
N ASP A 104 -15.77 18.60 -5.93
CA ASP A 104 -15.24 19.62 -6.82
C ASP A 104 -13.75 19.34 -7.09
N THR A 105 -13.49 18.69 -8.22
CA THR A 105 -12.18 18.14 -8.63
C THR A 105 -11.71 18.71 -9.97
N ALA A 106 -12.08 19.95 -10.30
CA ALA A 106 -11.91 20.53 -11.65
C ALA A 106 -10.51 20.44 -12.28
N SER A 107 -9.45 20.26 -11.48
CA SER A 107 -8.07 20.12 -11.94
C SER A 107 -7.50 18.70 -11.88
N LEU A 108 -8.27 17.71 -11.44
CA LEU A 108 -7.82 16.33 -11.23
C LEU A 108 -8.33 15.42 -12.35
N ASP A 109 -7.44 14.63 -12.96
CA ASP A 109 -7.86 13.57 -13.86
C ASP A 109 -8.31 12.32 -13.07
N ILE A 110 -9.62 12.19 -12.87
CA ILE A 110 -10.22 11.04 -12.17
C ILE A 110 -9.91 9.72 -12.90
N ALA A 111 -9.86 9.71 -14.23
CA ALA A 111 -9.57 8.49 -14.98
C ALA A 111 -8.14 8.02 -14.71
N GLU A 112 -7.21 8.95 -14.58
CA GLU A 112 -5.83 8.66 -14.22
C GLU A 112 -5.69 8.12 -12.79
N VAL A 113 -6.37 8.71 -11.80
CA VAL A 113 -6.38 8.16 -10.44
C VAL A 113 -6.89 6.72 -10.43
N ARG A 114 -8.00 6.47 -11.12
CA ARG A 114 -8.59 5.12 -11.22
C ARG A 114 -7.64 4.14 -11.90
N ARG A 115 -6.93 4.56 -12.94
CA ARG A 115 -5.95 3.72 -13.63
C ARG A 115 -4.78 3.36 -12.70
N LEU A 116 -4.25 4.33 -11.97
CA LEU A 116 -3.15 4.13 -11.03
C LEU A 116 -3.56 3.19 -9.89
N VAL A 117 -4.72 3.42 -9.27
CA VAL A 117 -5.27 2.50 -8.25
C VAL A 117 -5.53 1.12 -8.85
N GLY A 118 -6.10 1.04 -10.05
CA GLY A 118 -6.39 -0.23 -10.73
C GLY A 118 -5.18 -0.99 -11.25
N LEU A 119 -3.96 -0.45 -11.06
CA LEU A 119 -2.69 -1.09 -11.41
C LEU A 119 -1.76 -1.23 -10.20
N HIS A 120 -2.13 -0.77 -9.01
CA HIS A 120 -1.19 -0.68 -7.88
C HIS A 120 -0.63 -2.03 -7.44
N GLU A 121 -1.35 -3.13 -7.66
CA GLU A 121 -0.86 -4.48 -7.33
C GLU A 121 0.17 -5.00 -8.33
N VAL A 122 0.12 -4.56 -9.59
CA VAL A 122 0.91 -5.13 -10.72
C VAL A 122 1.96 -4.18 -11.29
N GLY A 123 1.79 -2.88 -11.11
CA GLY A 123 2.66 -1.82 -11.63
C GLY A 123 2.59 -1.66 -13.16
N GLY A 124 3.69 -1.18 -13.75
CA GLY A 124 3.96 -1.21 -15.19
C GLY A 124 3.83 0.14 -15.91
N LEU A 125 2.64 0.71 -15.98
CA LEU A 125 2.36 1.85 -16.87
C LEU A 125 2.35 3.19 -16.13
N ASN A 126 3.13 4.16 -16.62
CA ASN A 126 3.03 5.60 -16.32
C ASN A 126 2.75 5.90 -14.84
N GLY A 127 3.72 5.72 -13.94
CA GLY A 127 3.52 6.01 -12.50
C GLY A 127 3.02 4.83 -11.66
N ALA A 128 2.53 3.76 -12.27
CA ALA A 128 2.00 2.61 -11.53
C ALA A 128 3.08 1.82 -10.78
N ASP A 129 4.32 1.76 -11.30
CA ASP A 129 5.44 1.13 -10.59
C ASP A 129 5.80 1.94 -9.33
N GLU A 130 5.68 3.26 -9.37
CA GLU A 130 5.93 4.16 -8.24
C GLU A 130 4.85 4.02 -7.16
N VAL A 131 3.57 3.94 -7.54
CA VAL A 131 2.48 3.65 -6.60
C VAL A 131 2.65 2.26 -5.97
N GLN A 132 2.95 1.24 -6.79
CA GLN A 132 3.20 -0.12 -6.30
C GLN A 132 4.40 -0.17 -5.33
N ALA A 133 5.49 0.52 -5.67
CA ALA A 133 6.69 0.58 -4.83
C ALA A 133 6.39 1.28 -3.50
N ALA A 134 5.63 2.37 -3.54
CA ALA A 134 5.25 3.11 -2.34
C ALA A 134 4.34 2.30 -1.41
N ASP A 135 3.38 1.56 -1.95
CA ASP A 135 2.58 0.58 -1.20
C ASP A 135 3.49 -0.51 -0.60
N SER A 136 4.39 -1.11 -1.38
CA SER A 136 5.34 -2.12 -0.88
C SER A 136 6.20 -1.62 0.28
N LEU A 137 6.77 -0.43 0.16
CA LEU A 137 7.60 0.17 1.21
C LEU A 137 6.78 0.44 2.47
N SER A 138 5.58 1.00 2.31
CA SER A 138 4.67 1.26 3.42
C SER A 138 4.18 -0.03 4.10
N TYR A 139 3.93 -1.09 3.34
CA TYR A 139 3.53 -2.38 3.89
C TYR A 139 4.62 -2.95 4.80
N LEU A 140 5.87 -2.95 4.30
CA LEU A 140 7.00 -3.44 5.07
C LEU A 140 7.26 -2.57 6.31
N GLU A 141 7.07 -1.25 6.22
CA GLU A 141 7.21 -0.33 7.35
C GLU A 141 6.10 -0.50 8.40
N THR A 142 4.84 -0.54 7.96
CA THR A 142 3.69 -0.30 8.84
C THR A 142 2.87 -1.56 9.14
N LEU A 143 2.92 -2.57 8.26
CA LEU A 143 2.12 -3.80 8.34
C LEU A 143 2.96 -5.06 8.63
N ALA A 144 4.26 -4.91 8.93
CA ALA A 144 5.08 -6.01 9.45
C ALA A 144 4.46 -6.63 10.72
N GLY A 145 3.96 -5.80 11.64
CA GLY A 145 3.27 -6.27 12.86
C GLY A 145 1.96 -7.01 12.57
N LEU A 146 1.23 -6.62 11.52
CA LEU A 146 0.04 -7.34 11.08
C LEU A 146 0.42 -8.74 10.54
N THR A 147 1.50 -8.81 9.74
CA THR A 147 2.02 -10.10 9.25
C THR A 147 2.48 -10.99 10.41
N ALA A 148 3.18 -10.42 11.40
CA ALA A 148 3.56 -11.14 12.62
C ALA A 148 2.33 -11.66 13.37
N SER A 149 1.26 -10.86 13.46
CA SER A 149 0.04 -11.29 14.13
C SER A 149 -0.62 -12.50 13.44
N TRP A 150 -0.58 -12.59 12.11
CA TRP A 150 -1.10 -13.74 11.37
C TRP A 150 -0.31 -15.02 11.68
N VAL A 151 1.01 -14.90 11.83
CA VAL A 151 1.86 -16.04 12.20
C VAL A 151 1.57 -16.46 13.64
N SER A 152 1.55 -15.51 14.57
CA SER A 152 1.29 -15.79 15.99
C SER A 152 -0.11 -16.35 16.26
N SER A 153 -1.12 -15.97 15.47
CA SER A 153 -2.48 -16.49 15.60
C SER A 153 -2.68 -17.84 14.90
N GLY A 154 -1.69 -18.34 14.17
CA GLY A 154 -1.81 -19.53 13.33
C GLY A 154 -2.67 -19.33 12.07
N SER A 155 -2.95 -18.07 11.69
CA SER A 155 -3.63 -17.76 10.44
C SER A 155 -2.77 -18.06 9.20
N CYS A 156 -1.45 -18.06 9.35
CA CYS A 156 -0.52 -18.63 8.38
C CYS A 156 0.74 -19.17 9.07
N SER A 157 1.52 -19.99 8.38
CA SER A 157 2.84 -20.41 8.86
C SER A 157 3.83 -19.25 8.83
N ARG A 158 4.93 -19.37 9.61
CA ARG A 158 6.04 -18.40 9.56
C ARG A 158 6.60 -18.27 8.15
N ASP A 159 6.77 -19.38 7.44
CA ASP A 159 7.21 -19.39 6.04
C ASP A 159 6.26 -18.63 5.11
N LYS A 160 4.93 -18.77 5.29
CA LYS A 160 3.95 -17.96 4.53
C LYS A 160 4.08 -16.47 4.86
N GLY A 161 4.32 -16.12 6.14
CA GLY A 161 4.61 -14.75 6.56
C GLY A 161 5.86 -14.17 5.89
N ILE A 162 6.97 -14.92 5.89
CA ILE A 162 8.22 -14.54 5.19
C ILE A 162 7.95 -14.39 3.69
N ALA A 163 7.21 -15.32 3.09
CA ALA A 163 6.86 -15.25 1.68
C ALA A 163 6.03 -13.99 1.35
N LYS A 164 5.16 -13.52 2.25
CA LYS A 164 4.41 -12.27 2.04
C LYS A 164 5.34 -11.07 2.02
N LEU A 165 6.21 -10.93 3.02
CA LEU A 165 7.16 -9.82 3.10
C LEU A 165 8.11 -9.83 1.90
N THR A 166 8.60 -11.01 1.53
CA THR A 166 9.46 -11.21 0.36
C THR A 166 8.73 -10.86 -0.95
N TYR A 167 7.45 -11.22 -1.07
CA TYR A 167 6.62 -10.82 -2.22
C TYR A 167 6.49 -9.30 -2.32
N MET A 168 6.19 -8.61 -1.21
CA MET A 168 6.08 -7.15 -1.19
C MET A 168 7.39 -6.48 -1.61
N ALA A 169 8.54 -7.00 -1.18
CA ALA A 169 9.84 -6.51 -1.61
C ALA A 169 10.14 -6.84 -3.09
N GLY A 170 9.86 -8.07 -3.51
CA GLY A 170 10.23 -8.60 -4.83
C GLY A 170 9.47 -7.97 -6.00
N ARG A 171 8.30 -7.38 -5.75
CA ARG A 171 7.54 -6.68 -6.80
C ARG A 171 8.05 -5.26 -7.09
N VAL A 172 8.92 -4.69 -6.26
CA VAL A 172 9.41 -3.31 -6.42
C VAL A 172 10.39 -3.20 -7.61
N ARG A 173 10.07 -2.35 -8.58
CA ARG A 173 10.90 -2.13 -9.79
C ARG A 173 11.62 -0.78 -9.83
N VAL A 174 11.21 0.15 -8.98
CA VAL A 174 11.76 1.53 -8.95
C VAL A 174 13.19 1.53 -8.42
N PRO A 175 14.20 1.99 -9.19
CA PRO A 175 15.60 1.92 -8.77
C PRO A 175 15.91 2.62 -7.44
N ALA A 176 15.27 3.78 -7.18
CA ALA A 176 15.45 4.54 -5.94
C ALA A 176 14.94 3.79 -4.70
N ALA A 177 14.03 2.83 -4.86
CA ALA A 177 13.46 2.06 -3.76
C ALA A 177 14.33 0.86 -3.33
N ARG A 178 15.40 0.52 -4.07
CA ARG A 178 16.19 -0.71 -3.85
C ARG A 178 16.82 -0.80 -2.47
N GLU A 179 17.42 0.29 -2.00
CA GLU A 179 18.08 0.29 -0.69
C GLU A 179 17.05 0.30 0.45
N PRO A 180 16.03 1.18 0.46
CA PRO A 180 14.99 1.15 1.49
C PRO A 180 14.24 -0.17 1.59
N VAL A 181 13.88 -0.78 0.45
CA VAL A 181 13.11 -2.04 0.45
C VAL A 181 13.92 -3.20 1.04
N ALA A 182 15.23 -3.23 0.80
CA ALA A 182 16.11 -4.25 1.38
C ALA A 182 16.21 -4.10 2.91
N ALA A 183 16.44 -2.88 3.40
CA ALA A 183 16.50 -2.60 4.83
C ALA A 183 15.17 -2.88 5.54
N LEU A 184 14.04 -2.51 4.91
CA LEU A 184 12.71 -2.78 5.45
C LEU A 184 12.35 -4.26 5.42
N LEU A 185 12.73 -5.01 4.39
CA LEU A 185 12.51 -6.46 4.34
C LEU A 185 13.24 -7.17 5.48
N GLU A 186 14.52 -6.83 5.72
CA GLU A 186 15.31 -7.37 6.82
C GLU A 186 14.63 -7.04 8.17
N TRP A 187 14.29 -5.77 8.39
CA TRP A 187 13.62 -5.33 9.61
C TRP A 187 12.27 -6.02 9.83
N ALA A 188 11.42 -6.08 8.80
CA ALA A 188 10.08 -6.65 8.87
C ALA A 188 10.12 -8.17 9.11
N THR A 189 11.07 -8.87 8.48
CA THR A 189 11.28 -10.31 8.70
C THR A 189 11.71 -10.60 10.14
N GLY A 190 12.55 -9.71 10.71
CA GLY A 190 12.94 -9.76 12.11
C GLY A 190 11.81 -9.52 13.11
N GLN A 191 10.65 -9.03 12.68
CA GLN A 191 9.46 -8.88 13.53
C GLN A 191 8.62 -10.16 13.65
N LEU A 192 8.84 -11.15 12.79
CA LEU A 192 8.06 -12.39 12.82
C LEU A 192 8.47 -13.23 14.04
N PRO A 193 7.49 -13.85 14.74
CA PRO A 193 7.81 -14.74 15.86
C PRO A 193 8.69 -15.91 15.40
N GLU A 194 9.53 -16.42 16.30
CA GLU A 194 10.24 -17.68 16.06
C GLU A 194 9.24 -18.85 16.09
N GLU A 195 9.55 -19.93 15.39
CA GLU A 195 8.82 -21.19 15.58
C GLU A 195 9.20 -21.74 16.96
N ASP A 196 8.21 -22.02 17.80
CA ASP A 196 8.43 -22.78 19.03
C ASP A 196 9.06 -24.13 18.63
N ARG A 197 10.33 -24.32 19.01
CA ARG A 197 11.08 -25.56 18.79
C ARG A 197 10.65 -26.67 19.75
#